data_AF-R7PZL5-F1
#
_entry.id   AF-R7PZL5-F1
#
_cell.length_a   1.000
_cell.length_b   1.000
_cell.length_c   1.000
_cell.angle_alpha   90.00
_cell.angle_beta   90.00
_cell.angle_gamma   90.00
#
_symmetry.space_group_name_H-M   'P 1'
#
loop_
_entity.id
_entity.type
_entity.pdbx_description
1 polymer ?
#
loop_
_entity_poly.entity_id
_entity_poly.type
_entity_poly.pdbx_seq_one_letter_code
_entity_poly.pdbx_strand_id
1 'polypeptide(L)'
;MAAKKNSKAKKEDYDPNAPHEAGMKIDVKDGNDHQMSKDFTVERITAATMVTLACNTVAQALNTEEGTPSRNATVRMCNKTFGDMRKSAETCRKAGDDFVADVLGRGIAAYEDYIAKHEASESMKAGEPGRANAIRDASDAMEHLADVMNDLLRAF
;
A
#
# COMPACT_ATOMS: atom_id res chain seq x y z
N MET A 1 65.31 18.96 -13.25
CA MET A 1 65.17 17.51 -13.04
C MET A 1 64.40 17.32 -11.73
N ALA A 2 63.37 16.50 -11.54
CA ALA A 2 62.65 15.50 -12.33
C ALA A 2 61.25 15.41 -11.65
N ALA A 3 60.16 15.48 -12.42
CA ALA A 3 59.34 14.35 -12.87
C ALA A 3 58.15 14.00 -11.93
N LYS A 4 56.95 14.35 -12.41
CA LYS A 4 55.64 13.83 -12.00
C LYS A 4 55.68 12.30 -11.92
N LYS A 5 55.16 11.71 -10.85
CA LYS A 5 54.80 10.28 -10.82
C LYS A 5 53.29 10.12 -10.63
N ASN A 6 52.63 9.75 -11.73
CA ASN A 6 51.30 9.15 -11.78
C ASN A 6 51.24 7.92 -10.86
N SER A 7 50.34 7.90 -9.88
CA SER A 7 49.91 6.66 -9.25
C SER A 7 48.79 6.05 -10.10
N LYS A 8 49.13 5.02 -10.90
CA LYS A 8 48.14 4.16 -11.54
C LYS A 8 47.40 3.38 -10.44
N ALA A 9 46.07 3.53 -10.37
CA ALA A 9 45.21 2.62 -9.63
C ALA A 9 45.38 1.20 -10.23
N LYS A 10 45.75 0.23 -9.39
CA LYS A 10 45.70 -1.19 -9.76
C LYS A 10 44.23 -1.56 -9.93
N LYS A 11 43.84 -2.03 -11.11
CA LYS A 11 42.60 -2.80 -11.26
C LYS A 11 42.89 -4.19 -10.71
N GLU A 12 42.17 -4.59 -9.67
CA GLU A 12 42.17 -5.96 -9.18
C GLU A 12 41.33 -6.78 -10.16
N ASP A 13 41.97 -7.73 -10.83
CA ASP A 13 41.31 -8.70 -11.71
C ASP A 13 40.52 -9.68 -10.84
N TYR A 14 39.19 -9.68 -11.01
CA TYR A 14 38.29 -10.59 -10.30
C TYR A 14 38.43 -12.00 -10.88
N ASP A 15 38.92 -12.94 -10.08
CA ASP A 15 38.92 -14.38 -10.38
C ASP A 15 37.62 -15.02 -9.86
N PRO A 16 36.71 -15.47 -10.73
CA PRO A 16 35.43 -16.04 -10.33
C PRO A 16 35.55 -17.43 -9.66
N ASN A 17 36.74 -18.04 -9.62
CA ASN A 17 36.96 -19.36 -9.01
C ASN A 17 37.81 -19.32 -7.74
N ALA A 18 38.13 -18.12 -7.23
CA ALA A 18 38.77 -18.01 -5.93
C ALA A 18 37.86 -18.58 -4.84
N PRO A 19 38.35 -19.46 -3.94
CA PRO A 19 37.55 -19.95 -2.84
C PRO A 19 37.10 -18.75 -2.01
N HIS A 20 35.78 -18.58 -1.85
CA HIS A 20 35.22 -17.52 -1.02
C HIS A 20 35.78 -17.66 0.40
N GLU A 21 36.73 -16.81 0.76
CA GLU A 21 37.19 -16.75 2.14
C GLU A 21 35.99 -16.43 3.03
N ALA A 22 35.88 -17.24 4.07
CA ALA A 22 34.75 -17.32 4.97
C ALA A 22 34.28 -15.93 5.42
N GLY A 23 32.96 -15.77 5.42
CA GLY A 23 32.26 -14.53 5.72
C GLY A 23 32.86 -13.75 6.89
N MET A 24 32.80 -12.43 6.73
CA MET A 24 33.02 -11.47 7.80
C MET A 24 32.20 -11.92 9.02
N LYS A 25 32.88 -12.53 9.99
CA LYS A 25 32.29 -12.87 11.28
C LYS A 25 32.04 -11.54 11.97
N ILE A 26 30.81 -11.06 11.85
CA ILE A 26 30.33 -10.02 12.73
C ILE A 26 30.27 -10.67 14.11
N ASP A 27 31.22 -10.31 14.97
CA ASP A 27 31.13 -10.62 16.39
C ASP A 27 29.93 -9.84 16.95
N VAL A 28 28.74 -10.43 16.82
CA VAL A 28 27.56 -9.99 17.56
C VAL A 28 27.84 -10.36 19.00
N LYS A 29 28.28 -9.39 19.80
CA LYS A 29 28.25 -9.52 21.24
C LYS A 29 26.80 -9.78 21.64
N ASP A 30 26.51 -11.01 22.06
CA ASP A 30 25.29 -11.38 22.79
C ASP A 30 25.18 -10.46 24.00
N GLY A 31 24.41 -9.38 23.84
CA GLY A 31 24.44 -8.31 24.82
C GLY A 31 23.68 -7.07 24.40
N ASN A 32 22.56 -7.24 23.71
CA ASN A 32 21.40 -6.37 23.87
C ASN A 32 20.26 -7.04 23.10
N ASP A 33 19.28 -7.62 23.79
CA ASP A 33 17.97 -7.88 23.20
C ASP A 33 17.48 -6.53 22.64
N HIS A 34 17.76 -6.26 21.37
CA HIS A 34 17.14 -5.14 20.65
C HIS A 34 15.71 -5.58 20.46
N GLN A 35 14.93 -5.40 21.51
CA GLN A 35 13.49 -5.47 21.48
C GLN A 35 13.08 -4.43 20.44
N MET A 36 12.87 -4.89 19.21
CA MET A 36 12.26 -4.08 18.15
C MET A 36 11.06 -3.41 18.81
N SER A 37 10.99 -2.08 18.71
CA SER A 37 9.87 -1.33 19.26
C SER A 37 8.59 -2.05 18.87
N LYS A 38 7.65 -2.22 19.81
CA LYS A 38 6.32 -2.78 19.49
C LYS A 38 5.62 -2.00 18.36
N ASP A 39 6.12 -0.80 18.04
CA ASP A 39 5.67 0.05 16.97
C ASP A 39 6.31 -0.19 15.60
N PHE A 40 7.42 -0.93 15.53
CA PHE A 40 8.16 -1.17 14.29
C PHE A 40 8.20 -2.66 13.96
N THR A 41 7.06 -3.21 13.53
CA THR A 41 6.90 -4.62 13.13
C THR A 41 6.68 -4.75 11.62
N VAL A 42 6.92 -5.94 11.07
CA VAL A 42 6.68 -6.23 9.65
C VAL A 42 5.21 -6.03 9.30
N GLU A 43 4.30 -6.37 10.21
CA GLU A 43 2.86 -6.22 10.07
C GLU A 43 2.48 -4.74 9.96
N ARG A 44 3.02 -3.86 10.80
CA ARG A 44 2.73 -2.41 10.75
C ARG A 44 3.32 -1.76 9.50
N ILE A 45 4.52 -2.18 9.07
CA ILE A 45 5.12 -1.74 7.80
C ILE A 45 4.25 -2.17 6.61
N THR A 46 3.76 -3.42 6.63
CA THR A 46 2.88 -3.95 5.59
C THR A 46 1.55 -3.18 5.57
N ALA A 47 0.96 -2.91 6.74
CA ALA A 47 -0.27 -2.13 6.87
C ALA A 47 -0.10 -0.70 6.32
N ALA A 48 0.97 0.01 6.70
CA ALA A 48 1.28 1.35 6.18
C ALA A 48 1.45 1.36 4.65
N THR A 49 2.09 0.30 4.12
CA THR A 49 2.23 0.11 2.67
C THR A 49 0.87 -0.08 2.00
N MET A 50 -0.03 -0.87 2.60
CA MET A 50 -1.38 -1.07 2.06
C MET A 50 -2.21 0.21 2.09
N VAL A 51 -2.11 1.03 3.15
CA VAL A 51 -2.75 2.35 3.21
C VAL A 51 -2.27 3.23 2.07
N THR A 52 -0.95 3.31 1.85
CA THR A 52 -0.36 4.13 0.77
C THR A 52 -0.83 3.66 -0.62
N LEU A 53 -0.82 2.35 -0.88
CA LEU A 53 -1.30 1.80 -2.14
C LEU A 53 -2.79 2.06 -2.35
N ALA A 54 -3.61 1.91 -1.31
CA ALA A 54 -5.04 2.21 -1.37
C ALA A 54 -5.28 3.69 -1.69
N CYS A 55 -4.61 4.62 -1.01
CA CYS A 55 -4.67 6.05 -1.31
C CYS A 55 -4.35 6.34 -2.79
N ASN A 56 -3.31 5.70 -3.33
CA ASN A 56 -2.95 5.87 -4.75
C ASN A 56 -4.06 5.37 -5.69
N THR A 57 -4.66 4.22 -5.42
CA THR A 57 -5.75 3.69 -6.25
C THR A 57 -7.02 4.55 -6.14
N VAL A 58 -7.32 5.08 -4.95
CA VAL A 58 -8.43 5.98 -4.69
C VAL A 58 -8.24 7.30 -5.42
N ALA A 59 -7.03 7.88 -5.37
CA ALA A 59 -6.70 9.08 -6.12
C ALA A 59 -6.81 8.87 -7.65
N GLN A 60 -6.41 7.72 -8.17
CA GLN A 60 -6.63 7.40 -9.58
C GLN A 60 -8.11 7.31 -9.94
N ALA A 61 -8.91 6.67 -9.10
CA ALA A 61 -10.34 6.57 -9.29
C ALA A 61 -11.01 7.96 -9.27
N LEU A 62 -10.65 8.86 -8.34
CA LEU A 62 -11.14 10.24 -8.29
C LEU A 62 -10.83 11.06 -9.56
N ASN A 63 -9.79 10.71 -10.31
CA ASN A 63 -9.47 11.34 -11.60
C ASN A 63 -10.29 10.77 -12.78
N THR A 64 -11.31 9.97 -12.50
CA THR A 64 -12.23 9.41 -13.51
C THR A 64 -13.67 9.76 -13.15
N GLU A 65 -14.56 9.76 -14.14
CA GLU A 65 -15.98 10.05 -13.90
C GLU A 65 -16.76 8.77 -13.59
N GLU A 66 -17.66 8.83 -12.63
CA GLU A 66 -18.52 7.70 -12.24
C GLU A 66 -19.41 7.23 -13.42
N GLY A 67 -19.60 5.92 -13.55
CA GLY A 67 -20.34 5.34 -14.67
C GLY A 67 -19.59 5.28 -16.01
N THR A 68 -18.28 5.56 -16.02
CA THR A 68 -17.43 5.46 -17.24
C THR A 68 -16.61 4.16 -17.28
N PRO A 69 -16.17 3.71 -18.47
CA PRO A 69 -15.26 2.57 -18.58
C PRO A 69 -13.93 2.78 -17.84
N SER A 70 -13.44 4.02 -17.79
CA SER A 70 -12.21 4.39 -17.07
C SER A 70 -12.37 4.18 -15.56
N ARG A 71 -13.51 4.62 -14.99
CA ARG A 71 -13.86 4.35 -13.60
C ARG A 71 -13.90 2.85 -13.32
N ASN A 72 -14.58 2.07 -14.15
CA ASN A 72 -14.67 0.61 -13.98
C ASN A 72 -13.28 -0.07 -14.02
N ALA A 73 -12.33 0.45 -14.80
CA ALA A 73 -10.96 -0.04 -14.80
C ALA A 73 -10.24 0.26 -13.48
N THR A 74 -10.37 1.48 -12.95
CA THR A 74 -9.77 1.84 -11.65
C THR A 74 -10.41 1.09 -10.47
N VAL A 75 -11.71 0.80 -10.53
CA VAL A 75 -12.42 0.00 -9.51
C VAL A 75 -11.86 -1.41 -9.42
N ARG A 76 -11.47 -2.03 -10.53
CA ARG A 76 -10.78 -3.35 -10.50
C ARG A 76 -9.46 -3.29 -9.73
N MET A 77 -8.71 -2.19 -9.83
CA MET A 77 -7.48 -1.99 -9.07
C MET A 77 -7.77 -1.75 -7.59
N CYS A 78 -8.82 -0.99 -7.27
CA CYS A 78 -9.27 -0.80 -5.90
C CYS A 78 -9.69 -2.13 -5.27
N ASN A 79 -10.48 -2.96 -5.97
CA ASN A 79 -10.92 -4.28 -5.50
C ASN A 79 -9.74 -5.16 -5.06
N LYS A 80 -8.67 -5.21 -5.87
CA LYS A 80 -7.46 -5.93 -5.50
C LYS A 80 -6.81 -5.35 -4.26
N THR A 81 -6.63 -4.03 -4.23
CA THR A 81 -5.89 -3.34 -3.16
C THR A 81 -6.60 -3.44 -1.81
N PHE A 82 -7.91 -3.20 -1.76
CA PHE A 82 -8.71 -3.38 -0.55
C PHE A 82 -8.86 -4.85 -0.16
N GLY A 83 -8.82 -5.78 -1.12
CA GLY A 83 -8.70 -7.22 -0.85
C GLY A 83 -7.39 -7.58 -0.15
N ASP A 84 -6.27 -7.00 -0.57
CA ASP A 84 -4.97 -7.19 0.07
C ASP A 84 -4.89 -6.46 1.44
N MET A 85 -5.50 -5.28 1.57
CA MET A 85 -5.65 -4.57 2.84
C MET A 85 -6.42 -5.40 3.88
N ARG A 86 -7.50 -6.09 3.48
CA ARG A 86 -8.26 -6.99 4.36
C ARG A 86 -7.38 -8.11 4.93
N LYS A 87 -6.57 -8.75 4.10
CA LYS A 87 -5.60 -9.78 4.56
C LYS A 87 -4.58 -9.18 5.54
N SER A 88 -4.13 -7.95 5.28
CA SER A 88 -3.21 -7.24 6.20
C SER A 88 -3.86 -6.98 7.55
N ALA A 89 -5.13 -6.56 7.58
CA ALA A 89 -5.88 -6.34 8.83
C ALA A 89 -6.04 -7.63 9.64
N GLU A 90 -6.35 -8.74 8.97
CA GLU A 90 -6.41 -10.07 9.62
C GLU A 90 -5.05 -10.50 10.19
N THR A 91 -3.96 -10.17 9.51
CA THR A 91 -2.59 -10.48 9.97
C THR A 91 -2.23 -9.66 11.20
N CYS A 92 -2.56 -8.35 11.21
CA CYS A 92 -2.35 -7.48 12.37
C CYS A 92 -3.14 -8.00 13.59
N ARG A 93 -4.41 -8.39 13.39
CA ARG A 93 -5.24 -8.98 14.47
C ARG A 93 -4.63 -10.26 15.03
N LYS A 94 -4.13 -11.16 14.18
CA LYS A 94 -3.44 -12.39 14.62
C LYS A 94 -2.14 -12.10 15.38
N ALA A 95 -1.47 -10.99 15.08
CA ALA A 95 -0.30 -10.51 15.80
C ALA A 95 -0.64 -9.76 17.10
N GLY A 96 -1.92 -9.56 17.42
CA GLY A 96 -2.37 -8.83 18.61
C GLY A 96 -2.36 -7.30 18.46
N ASP A 97 -2.24 -6.79 17.23
CA ASP A 97 -2.33 -5.35 16.92
C ASP A 97 -3.75 -5.00 16.45
N ASP A 98 -4.69 -5.02 17.39
CA ASP A 98 -6.11 -4.71 17.13
C ASP A 98 -6.30 -3.26 16.69
N PHE A 99 -5.48 -2.33 17.21
CA PHE A 99 -5.53 -0.93 16.81
C PHE A 99 -5.31 -0.76 15.31
N VAL A 100 -4.23 -1.34 14.77
CA VAL A 100 -3.94 -1.26 13.33
C VAL A 100 -4.99 -2.00 12.52
N ALA A 101 -5.44 -3.18 12.98
CA ALA A 101 -6.51 -3.92 12.31
C ALA A 101 -7.80 -3.10 12.18
N ASP A 102 -8.19 -2.36 13.22
CA ASP A 102 -9.38 -1.52 13.25
C ASP A 102 -9.22 -0.27 12.38
N VAL A 103 -8.03 0.35 12.37
CA VAL A 103 -7.70 1.46 11.46
C VAL A 103 -7.87 1.03 10.01
N LEU A 104 -7.31 -0.12 9.62
CA LEU A 104 -7.50 -0.67 8.26
C LEU A 104 -8.98 -1.02 7.99
N GLY A 105 -9.68 -1.54 9.00
CA GLY A 105 -11.10 -1.89 8.93
C GLY A 105 -12.00 -0.72 8.52
N ARG A 106 -11.70 0.50 9.00
CA ARG A 106 -12.44 1.71 8.59
C ARG A 106 -12.35 1.98 7.09
N GLY A 107 -11.14 1.89 6.52
CA GLY A 107 -10.93 2.07 5.07
C GLY A 107 -11.64 1.00 4.26
N ILE A 108 -11.58 -0.26 4.71
CA ILE A 108 -12.28 -1.39 4.07
C ILE A 108 -13.80 -1.17 4.08
N ALA A 109 -14.38 -0.76 5.20
CA ALA A 109 -15.82 -0.52 5.30
C ALA A 109 -16.28 0.63 4.40
N ALA A 110 -15.52 1.72 4.32
CA ALA A 110 -15.82 2.83 3.40
C ALA A 110 -15.74 2.38 1.94
N TYR A 111 -14.80 1.49 1.60
CA TYR A 111 -14.70 0.93 0.26
C TYR A 111 -15.86 -0.02 -0.07
N GLU A 112 -16.29 -0.84 0.89
CA GLU A 112 -17.46 -1.73 0.75
C GLU A 112 -18.76 -0.93 0.51
N ASP A 113 -18.90 0.22 1.18
CA ASP A 113 -20.03 1.12 0.94
C ASP A 113 -19.97 1.74 -0.46
N TYR A 114 -18.80 2.22 -0.88
CA TYR A 114 -18.60 2.74 -2.23
C TYR A 114 -18.90 1.68 -3.30
N ILE A 115 -18.34 0.47 -3.20
CA ILE A 115 -18.51 -0.56 -4.24
C ILE A 115 -19.97 -0.99 -4.36
N ALA A 116 -20.71 -1.08 -3.25
CA ALA A 116 -22.13 -1.41 -3.29
C ALA A 116 -22.94 -0.36 -4.07
N LYS A 117 -22.65 0.93 -3.88
CA LYS A 117 -23.30 2.02 -4.63
C LYS A 117 -22.85 2.08 -6.09
N HIS A 118 -21.56 1.85 -6.35
CA HIS A 118 -21.02 1.75 -7.70
C HIS A 118 -21.70 0.64 -8.50
N GLU A 119 -21.78 -0.58 -7.95
CA GLU A 119 -22.46 -1.72 -8.58
C GLU A 119 -23.95 -1.47 -8.80
N ALA A 120 -24.62 -0.82 -7.85
CA ALA A 120 -26.01 -0.40 -8.02
C ALA A 120 -26.15 0.55 -9.22
N SER A 121 -25.27 1.55 -9.34
CA SER A 121 -25.29 2.51 -10.45
C SER A 121 -25.01 1.86 -11.81
N GLU A 122 -24.08 0.90 -11.87
CA GLU A 122 -23.70 0.19 -13.09
C GLU A 122 -24.77 -0.81 -13.57
N SER A 123 -25.60 -1.32 -12.66
CA SER A 123 -26.70 -2.21 -13.00
C SER A 123 -27.85 -1.50 -13.74
N MET A 124 -27.91 -0.16 -13.66
CA MET A 124 -28.99 0.63 -14.24
C MET A 124 -28.78 0.93 -15.73
N LYS A 125 -29.86 0.83 -16.52
CA LYS A 125 -29.80 1.11 -17.95
C LYS A 125 -29.72 2.60 -18.25
N ALA A 126 -29.18 2.95 -19.42
CA ALA A 126 -29.15 4.34 -19.85
C ALA A 126 -30.58 4.89 -19.99
N GLY A 127 -30.84 6.06 -19.40
CA GLY A 127 -32.16 6.68 -19.38
C GLY A 127 -33.13 6.13 -18.33
N GLU A 128 -32.70 5.18 -17.50
CA GLU A 128 -33.52 4.69 -16.39
C GLU A 128 -33.74 5.80 -15.33
N PRO A 129 -35.00 6.03 -14.89
CA PRO A 129 -35.28 6.98 -13.81
C PRO A 129 -34.46 6.63 -12.56
N GLY A 130 -33.74 7.60 -12.02
CA GLY A 130 -32.91 7.40 -10.83
C GLY A 130 -31.44 7.05 -11.09
N ARG A 131 -31.04 6.73 -12.34
CA ARG A 131 -29.63 6.45 -12.66
C ARG A 131 -28.69 7.61 -12.30
N ALA A 132 -29.11 8.85 -12.58
CA ALA A 132 -28.32 10.03 -12.22
C ALA A 132 -28.13 10.16 -10.70
N ASN A 133 -29.14 9.79 -9.90
CA ASN A 133 -29.03 9.79 -8.45
C ASN A 133 -28.10 8.68 -7.97
N ALA A 134 -28.20 7.46 -8.52
CA ALA A 134 -27.32 6.36 -8.16
C ALA A 134 -25.84 6.66 -8.47
N ILE A 135 -25.55 7.30 -9.62
CA ILE A 135 -24.21 7.76 -9.99
C ILE A 135 -23.70 8.81 -8.98
N ARG A 136 -24.58 9.75 -8.57
CA ARG A 136 -24.21 10.75 -7.57
C ARG A 136 -23.95 10.11 -6.21
N ASP A 137 -24.80 9.20 -5.75
CA ASP A 137 -24.62 8.52 -4.47
C ASP A 137 -23.32 7.69 -4.44
N ALA A 138 -22.94 7.06 -5.56
CA ALA A 138 -21.65 6.39 -5.71
C ALA A 138 -20.47 7.39 -5.69
N SER A 139 -20.62 8.54 -6.33
CA SER A 139 -19.62 9.61 -6.32
C SER A 139 -19.41 10.18 -4.90
N ASP A 140 -20.48 10.45 -4.16
CA ASP A 140 -20.42 10.94 -2.78
C ASP A 140 -19.74 9.91 -1.87
N ALA A 141 -20.00 8.62 -2.06
CA ALA A 141 -19.31 7.55 -1.30
C ALA A 141 -17.83 7.42 -1.68
N MET A 142 -17.45 7.71 -2.92
CA MET A 142 -16.05 7.77 -3.34
C MET A 142 -15.31 8.93 -2.67
N GLU A 143 -15.95 10.10 -2.56
CA GLU A 143 -15.39 11.24 -1.83
C GLU A 143 -15.24 10.92 -0.34
N HIS A 144 -16.25 10.31 0.27
CA HIS A 144 -16.17 9.85 1.66
C HIS A 144 -15.03 8.85 1.88
N LEU A 145 -14.87 7.88 0.97
CA LEU A 145 -13.74 6.95 1.01
C LEU A 145 -12.41 7.70 0.96
N ALA A 146 -12.27 8.73 0.13
CA ALA A 146 -11.05 9.51 0.03
C ALA A 146 -10.73 10.24 1.34
N ASP A 147 -11.74 10.81 2.01
CA ASP A 147 -11.58 11.45 3.32
C ASP A 147 -11.12 10.43 4.38
N VAL A 148 -11.76 9.26 4.43
CA VAL A 148 -11.37 8.17 5.33
C VAL A 148 -9.93 7.73 5.05
N MET A 149 -9.54 7.58 3.79
CA MET A 149 -8.18 7.18 3.43
C MET A 149 -7.13 8.24 3.80
N ASN A 150 -7.47 9.53 3.68
CA ASN A 150 -6.61 10.62 4.13
C ASN A 150 -6.42 10.61 5.66
N ASP A 151 -7.47 10.33 6.41
CA ASP A 151 -7.38 10.16 7.87
C ASP A 151 -6.52 8.95 8.25
N LEU A 152 -6.67 7.83 7.53
CA LEU A 152 -5.84 6.63 7.72
C LEU A 152 -4.37 6.92 7.47
N LEU A 153 -4.05 7.67 6.41
CA LEU A 153 -2.68 8.08 6.09
C LEU A 153 -2.03 8.90 7.22
N ARG A 154 -2.83 9.70 7.96
CA ARG A 154 -2.36 10.50 9.10
C ARG A 154 -2.24 9.72 10.40
N ALA A 155 -2.86 8.56 10.49
CA ALA A 155 -2.84 7.71 11.68
C ALA A 155 -1.59 6.82 11.76
N PHE A 156 -0.83 6.72 10.67
CA PHE A 156 0.46 6.03 10.57
C PHE A 156 1.62 7.04 10.51
#